data_AF-A0A9W4HRM3-F1
#
_entry.id   AF-A0A9W4HRM3-F1
#
_cell.length_a   1.000
_cell.length_b   1.000
_cell.length_c   1.000
_cell.angle_alpha   90.00
_cell.angle_beta   90.00
_cell.angle_gamma   90.00
#
_symmetry.space_group_name_H-M   'P 1'
#
loop_
_entity.id
_entity.type
_entity.pdbx_description
1 polymer ?
#
loop_
_entity_poly.entity_id
_entity_poly.type
_entity_poly.pdbx_seq_one_letter_code
_entity_poly.pdbx_strand_id
1 'polypeptide(L)'
;MLIFDSFMTKLNPYISQLDPYLHSLTYVRQKSSFLFSAVLTAATKSFEPTLYPTMLAHAEKLFMEAFRRGDKSAETVQAIMVLTYWKEPNDTRAWMSVGLAIRMSMDLGWHKLGTTPDASKAATDTQQREIRNAERTWLVLFVYDRSMSLQTGKPWMIERSPFIESVQSWWTHPQAIENDRLLCSFVTLRLLAAEVFDLLNPGSQYAAPRPLSMLQTRIERWQAKWLEVTDAVSCHSFLIRFYGAHQSLQLFSIPLQETLKKTTFDETCDLKPFWVSYQSAMTMLRLMPEYSSFLRLCQDSIHVMTAYSAVLLIKVRVPDEAFLGFEIMCQF
;
A
#
# COMPACT_ATOMS: atom_id res chain seq x y z
N MET A 1 3.90 -17.06 22.61
CA MET A 1 3.13 -16.84 21.36
C MET A 1 4.02 -17.28 20.22
N LEU A 2 3.56 -18.14 19.30
CA LEU A 2 4.42 -18.63 18.22
C LEU A 2 4.75 -17.47 17.25
N ILE A 3 5.94 -17.51 16.63
CA ILE A 3 6.41 -16.47 15.68
C ILE A 3 5.41 -16.30 14.52
N PHE A 4 4.85 -17.41 14.02
CA PHE A 4 3.83 -17.39 12.96
C PHE A 4 2.56 -16.64 13.38
N ASP A 5 2.04 -16.90 14.59
CA ASP A 5 0.85 -16.21 15.11
C ASP A 5 1.11 -14.71 15.28
N SER A 6 2.35 -14.33 15.60
CA SER A 6 2.78 -12.94 15.69
C SER A 6 2.69 -12.24 14.34
N PHE A 7 3.10 -12.90 13.25
CA PHE A 7 2.85 -12.37 11.91
C PHE A 7 1.34 -12.20 11.64
N MET A 8 0.56 -13.25 11.83
CA MET A 8 -0.86 -13.26 11.47
C MET A 8 -1.69 -12.23 12.23
N THR A 9 -1.35 -11.97 13.49
CA THR A 9 -2.11 -11.06 14.36
C THR A 9 -1.54 -9.64 14.43
N LYS A 10 -0.23 -9.45 14.17
CA LYS A 10 0.45 -8.16 14.37
C LYS A 10 1.03 -7.55 13.09
N LEU A 11 1.26 -8.32 12.03
CA LEU A 11 1.85 -7.82 10.77
C LEU A 11 0.89 -7.92 9.59
N ASN A 12 0.21 -9.05 9.44
CA ASN A 12 -0.75 -9.28 8.36
C ASN A 12 -1.89 -8.23 8.31
N PRO A 13 -2.41 -7.69 9.43
CA PRO A 13 -3.42 -6.62 9.38
C PRO A 13 -2.98 -5.37 8.59
N TYR A 14 -1.68 -5.07 8.53
CA TYR A 14 -1.18 -3.90 7.77
C TYR A 14 -1.20 -4.10 6.26
N ILE A 15 -1.16 -5.36 5.81
CA ILE A 15 -0.97 -5.70 4.39
C ILE A 15 -2.17 -6.42 3.79
N SER A 16 -3.06 -6.95 4.63
CA SER A 16 -4.30 -7.62 4.25
C SER A 16 -4.10 -8.75 3.23
N GLN A 17 -2.98 -9.48 3.34
CA GLN A 17 -2.55 -10.43 2.32
C GLN A 17 -3.05 -11.85 2.59
N LEU A 18 -2.83 -12.38 3.81
CA LEU A 18 -3.14 -13.76 4.15
C LEU A 18 -4.50 -13.88 4.85
N ASP A 19 -5.32 -14.84 4.40
CA ASP A 19 -6.56 -15.22 5.09
C ASP A 19 -6.26 -16.13 6.30
N PRO A 20 -6.58 -15.73 7.55
CA PRO A 20 -6.31 -16.54 8.74
C PRO A 20 -7.10 -17.86 8.80
N TYR A 21 -8.22 -17.97 8.06
CA TYR A 21 -9.01 -19.20 8.00
C TYR A 21 -8.48 -20.19 6.95
N LEU A 22 -7.64 -19.73 6.01
CA LEU A 22 -6.94 -20.59 5.04
C LEU A 22 -5.49 -20.85 5.48
N HIS A 23 -4.76 -19.78 5.76
CA HIS A 23 -3.32 -19.77 6.05
C HIS A 23 -3.02 -20.09 7.51
N SER A 24 -3.43 -21.28 7.95
CA SER A 24 -2.94 -21.84 9.21
C SER A 24 -1.45 -22.19 9.11
N LEU A 25 -0.77 -22.30 10.26
CA LEU A 25 0.64 -22.72 10.32
C LEU A 25 0.86 -24.02 9.54
N THR A 26 0.00 -25.02 9.77
CA THR A 26 0.07 -26.33 9.11
C THR A 26 -0.12 -26.20 7.60
N TYR A 27 -1.13 -25.44 7.17
CA TYR A 27 -1.41 -25.24 5.75
C TYR A 27 -0.23 -24.57 5.03
N VAL A 28 0.27 -23.44 5.54
CA VAL A 28 1.37 -22.69 4.90
C VAL A 28 2.65 -23.53 4.86
N ARG A 29 2.97 -24.21 5.96
CA ARG A 29 4.16 -25.08 6.04
C ARG A 29 4.12 -26.23 5.04
N GLN A 30 2.95 -26.81 4.79
CA GLN A 30 2.76 -27.90 3.83
C GLN A 30 2.74 -27.40 2.38
N LYS A 31 2.14 -26.23 2.13
CA LYS A 31 1.96 -25.67 0.78
C LYS A 31 3.21 -25.03 0.21
N SER A 32 3.96 -24.28 1.02
CA SER A 32 5.13 -23.55 0.54
C SER A 32 6.13 -23.28 1.65
N SER A 33 7.29 -23.93 1.55
CA SER A 33 8.44 -23.65 2.42
C SER A 33 8.92 -22.20 2.28
N PHE A 34 8.77 -21.62 1.10
CA PHE A 34 9.17 -20.24 0.82
C PHE A 34 8.26 -19.24 1.52
N LEU A 35 6.93 -19.35 1.37
CA LEU A 35 5.99 -18.48 2.08
C LEU A 35 6.11 -18.63 3.59
N PHE A 36 6.22 -19.87 4.08
CA PHE A 36 6.43 -20.12 5.50
C PHE A 36 7.67 -19.39 6.03
N SER A 37 8.81 -19.51 5.31
CA SER A 37 10.05 -18.85 5.69
C SER A 37 9.97 -17.32 5.61
N ALA A 38 9.29 -16.77 4.60
CA ALA A 38 9.08 -15.33 4.47
C ALA A 38 8.24 -14.77 5.64
N VAL A 39 7.16 -15.45 6.01
CA VAL A 39 6.30 -15.10 7.16
C VAL A 39 7.09 -15.10 8.46
N LEU A 40 7.89 -16.14 8.71
CA LEU A 40 8.75 -16.20 9.90
C LEU A 40 9.83 -15.11 9.88
N THR A 41 10.42 -14.83 8.72
CA THR A 41 11.42 -13.76 8.55
C THR A 41 10.85 -12.39 8.92
N ALA A 42 9.67 -12.05 8.39
CA ALA A 42 9.00 -10.78 8.71
C ALA A 42 8.70 -10.65 10.21
N ALA A 43 8.19 -11.71 10.84
CA ALA A 43 7.92 -11.70 12.28
C ALA A 43 9.18 -11.62 13.14
N THR A 44 10.21 -12.43 12.85
CA THR A 44 11.46 -12.45 13.63
C THR A 44 12.15 -11.08 13.65
N LYS A 45 12.04 -10.28 12.58
CA LYS A 45 12.55 -8.90 12.57
C LYS A 45 12.08 -8.05 13.75
N SER A 46 10.81 -8.20 14.16
CA SER A 46 10.21 -7.41 15.24
C SER A 46 10.16 -8.12 16.59
N PHE A 47 10.07 -9.45 16.59
CA PHE A 47 9.77 -10.23 17.80
C PHE A 47 10.94 -11.09 18.28
N GLU A 48 11.84 -11.51 17.39
CA GLU A 48 13.01 -12.33 17.72
C GLU A 48 14.23 -11.89 16.86
N PRO A 49 14.77 -10.68 17.08
CA PRO A 49 15.77 -10.08 16.17
C PRO A 49 17.07 -10.88 16.07
N THR A 50 17.38 -11.72 17.05
CA THR A 50 18.55 -12.61 17.04
C THR A 50 18.45 -13.71 15.97
N LEU A 51 17.23 -14.16 15.64
CA LEU A 51 17.00 -15.18 14.61
C LEU A 51 16.82 -14.58 13.21
N TYR A 52 16.51 -13.29 13.13
CA TYR A 52 16.20 -12.60 11.87
C TYR A 52 17.28 -12.79 10.79
N PRO A 53 18.60 -12.62 11.04
CA PRO A 53 19.61 -12.77 9.99
C PRO A 53 19.63 -14.17 9.39
N THR A 54 19.48 -15.22 10.22
CA THR A 54 19.45 -16.61 9.76
C THR A 54 18.17 -16.92 8.98
N MET A 55 17.03 -16.42 9.44
CA MET A 55 15.75 -16.60 8.73
C MET A 55 15.75 -15.88 7.38
N LEU A 56 16.25 -14.64 7.33
CA LEU A 56 16.38 -13.87 6.11
C LEU A 56 17.28 -14.58 5.09
N ALA A 57 18.46 -15.05 5.51
CA ALA A 57 19.36 -15.78 4.63
C ALA A 57 18.71 -17.05 4.06
N HIS A 58 17.90 -17.76 4.86
CA HIS A 58 17.15 -18.92 4.40
C HIS A 58 16.05 -18.56 3.40
N ALA A 59 15.27 -17.51 3.69
CA ALA A 59 14.21 -17.04 2.81
C ALA A 59 14.75 -16.53 1.46
N GLU A 60 15.88 -15.81 1.46
CA GLU A 60 16.58 -15.38 0.24
C GLU A 60 17.07 -16.57 -0.59
N LYS A 61 17.59 -17.61 0.06
CA LYS A 61 17.96 -18.86 -0.64
C LYS A 61 16.75 -19.49 -1.33
N LEU A 62 15.61 -19.60 -0.64
CA LEU A 62 14.38 -20.13 -1.21
C LEU A 62 13.84 -19.25 -2.35
N PHE A 63 13.96 -17.93 -2.24
CA PHE A 63 13.59 -17.01 -3.32
C PHE A 63 14.42 -17.27 -4.58
N MET A 64 15.75 -17.37 -4.44
CA MET A 64 16.65 -17.68 -5.55
C MET A 64 16.35 -19.04 -6.17
N GLU A 65 16.07 -20.05 -5.36
CA GLU A 65 15.71 -21.38 -5.85
C GLU A 65 14.38 -21.39 -6.60
N ALA A 66 13.35 -20.72 -6.06
CA ALA A 66 12.04 -20.60 -6.70
C ALA A 66 12.16 -19.89 -8.06
N PHE A 67 12.93 -18.79 -8.11
CA PHE A 67 13.22 -18.10 -9.36
C PHE A 67 13.95 -19.00 -10.36
N ARG A 68 15.01 -19.70 -9.92
CA ARG A 68 15.81 -20.60 -10.77
C ARG A 68 14.98 -21.77 -11.34
N ARG A 69 14.05 -22.32 -10.55
CA ARG A 69 13.15 -23.41 -10.99
C ARG A 69 11.99 -22.91 -11.85
N GLY A 70 11.69 -21.61 -11.82
CA GLY A 70 10.51 -21.04 -12.47
C GLY A 70 9.22 -21.38 -11.73
N ASP A 71 9.28 -21.59 -10.41
CA ASP A 71 8.12 -21.92 -9.58
C ASP A 71 7.12 -20.75 -9.58
N LYS A 72 5.84 -21.04 -9.83
CA LYS A 72 4.77 -20.05 -9.87
C LYS A 72 3.56 -20.57 -9.10
N SER A 73 3.21 -19.90 -8.03
CA SER A 73 2.02 -20.17 -7.24
C SER A 73 1.60 -18.92 -6.49
N ALA A 74 0.40 -18.95 -5.88
CA ALA A 74 -0.04 -17.84 -5.02
C ALA A 74 0.94 -17.62 -3.86
N GLU A 75 1.43 -18.71 -3.27
CA GLU A 75 2.34 -18.68 -2.13
C GLU A 75 3.71 -18.09 -2.52
N THR A 76 4.23 -18.40 -3.71
CA THR A 76 5.48 -17.78 -4.20
C THR A 76 5.32 -16.27 -4.36
N VAL A 77 4.21 -15.83 -4.96
CA VAL A 77 3.90 -14.39 -5.11
C VAL A 77 3.80 -13.71 -3.76
N GLN A 78 3.05 -14.30 -2.83
CA GLN A 78 2.86 -13.80 -1.47
C GLN A 78 4.16 -13.75 -0.67
N ALA A 79 5.05 -14.73 -0.83
CA ALA A 79 6.34 -14.77 -0.16
C ALA A 79 7.23 -13.61 -0.61
N ILE A 80 7.27 -13.34 -1.92
CA ILE A 80 8.01 -12.20 -2.49
C ILE A 80 7.49 -10.90 -1.88
N MET A 81 6.18 -10.70 -1.85
CA MET A 81 5.56 -9.49 -1.29
C MET A 81 5.85 -9.31 0.20
N VAL A 82 5.81 -10.38 1.00
CA VAL A 82 6.15 -10.31 2.44
C VAL A 82 7.59 -9.85 2.63
N LEU A 83 8.53 -10.37 1.84
CA LEU A 83 9.94 -9.97 1.93
C LEU A 83 10.17 -8.51 1.52
N THR A 84 9.34 -7.94 0.64
CA THR A 84 9.48 -6.54 0.24
C THR A 84 8.89 -5.55 1.25
N TYR A 85 7.85 -5.95 2.00
CA TYR A 85 7.20 -5.06 2.99
C TYR A 85 8.07 -4.75 4.21
N TRP A 86 8.88 -5.72 4.65
CA TRP A 86 9.81 -5.58 5.78
C TRP A 86 11.27 -5.81 5.37
N LYS A 87 11.60 -5.42 4.13
CA LYS A 87 12.96 -5.48 3.59
C LYS A 87 13.96 -4.68 4.45
N GLU A 88 15.24 -4.90 4.25
CA GLU A 88 16.25 -4.04 4.85
C GLU A 88 16.31 -2.66 4.15
N PRO A 89 16.69 -1.59 4.86
CA PRO A 89 16.78 -0.25 4.26
C PRO A 89 17.72 -0.20 3.05
N ASN A 90 18.80 -0.98 3.06
CA ASN A 90 19.76 -1.08 1.97
C ASN A 90 19.30 -2.00 0.80
N ASP A 91 18.17 -2.70 0.94
CA ASP A 91 17.62 -3.52 -0.13
C ASP A 91 16.88 -2.64 -1.15
N THR A 92 17.47 -2.50 -2.34
CA THR A 92 16.92 -1.69 -3.44
C THR A 92 16.09 -2.52 -4.42
N ARG A 93 15.88 -3.82 -4.17
CA ARG A 93 15.26 -4.75 -5.11
C ARG A 93 13.73 -4.72 -5.10
N ALA A 94 13.10 -3.97 -4.19
CA ALA A 94 11.65 -3.97 -4.00
C ALA A 94 10.85 -3.84 -5.31
N TRP A 95 11.21 -2.87 -6.16
CA TRP A 95 10.50 -2.63 -7.43
C TRP A 95 10.64 -3.81 -8.40
N MET A 96 11.83 -4.38 -8.51
CA MET A 96 12.09 -5.54 -9.37
C MET A 96 11.37 -6.79 -8.85
N SER A 97 11.40 -7.02 -7.54
CA SER A 97 10.74 -8.15 -6.87
C SER A 97 9.21 -8.06 -7.02
N VAL A 98 8.62 -6.89 -6.82
CA VAL A 98 7.18 -6.68 -7.07
C VAL A 98 6.85 -6.87 -8.54
N GLY A 99 7.65 -6.34 -9.47
CA GLY A 99 7.45 -6.58 -10.91
C GLY A 99 7.59 -8.05 -11.34
N LEU A 100 8.40 -8.84 -10.64
CA LEU A 100 8.44 -10.29 -10.81
C LEU A 100 7.14 -10.95 -10.32
N ALA A 101 6.69 -10.59 -9.12
CA ALA A 101 5.44 -11.10 -8.54
C ALA A 101 4.23 -10.81 -9.43
N ILE A 102 4.14 -9.59 -9.99
CA ILE A 102 3.07 -9.19 -10.93
C ILE A 102 3.09 -10.07 -12.19
N ARG A 103 4.27 -10.31 -12.78
CA ARG A 103 4.41 -11.15 -13.97
C ARG A 103 4.06 -12.61 -13.70
N MET A 104 4.42 -13.13 -12.52
CA MET A 104 3.98 -14.47 -12.09
C MET A 104 2.45 -14.54 -11.98
N SER A 105 1.81 -13.54 -11.37
CA SER A 105 0.35 -13.47 -11.28
C SER A 105 -0.34 -13.37 -12.65
N MET A 106 0.26 -12.64 -13.61
CA MET A 106 -0.24 -12.59 -14.98
C MET A 106 -0.15 -13.95 -15.66
N ASP A 107 0.95 -14.68 -15.46
CA ASP A 107 1.14 -16.04 -16.01
C ASP A 107 0.16 -17.05 -15.39
N LEU A 108 -0.19 -16.87 -14.10
CA LEU A 108 -1.28 -17.60 -13.43
C LEU A 108 -2.69 -17.18 -13.89
N GLY A 109 -2.80 -16.22 -14.82
CA GLY A 109 -4.06 -15.80 -15.42
C GLY A 109 -4.86 -14.79 -14.60
N TRP A 110 -4.30 -14.22 -13.52
CA TRP A 110 -5.07 -13.37 -12.59
C TRP A 110 -5.51 -12.02 -13.19
N HIS A 111 -4.84 -11.56 -14.25
CA HIS A 111 -5.26 -10.41 -15.05
C HIS A 111 -6.62 -10.61 -15.75
N LYS A 112 -7.15 -11.84 -15.77
CA LYS A 112 -8.47 -12.21 -16.33
C LYS A 112 -9.54 -12.48 -15.25
N LEU A 113 -9.23 -12.23 -13.97
CA LEU A 113 -10.23 -12.39 -12.90
C LEU A 113 -11.47 -11.52 -13.18
N GLY A 114 -12.65 -12.07 -12.88
CA GLY A 114 -13.95 -11.43 -13.11
C GLY A 114 -14.49 -11.50 -14.55
N THR A 115 -13.76 -12.10 -15.51
CA THR A 115 -14.26 -12.24 -16.89
C THR A 115 -14.91 -13.59 -17.20
N THR A 116 -14.72 -14.58 -16.32
CA THR A 116 -15.27 -15.93 -16.50
C THR A 116 -16.48 -16.16 -15.58
N PRO A 117 -17.55 -16.82 -16.04
CA PRO A 117 -18.68 -17.19 -15.18
C PRO A 117 -18.22 -17.99 -13.97
N ASP A 118 -18.83 -17.73 -12.81
CA ASP A 118 -18.51 -18.33 -11.52
C ASP A 118 -18.49 -19.87 -11.57
N ALA A 119 -17.30 -20.45 -11.71
CA ALA A 119 -17.03 -21.86 -11.39
C ALA A 119 -17.17 -22.13 -9.87
N SER A 120 -17.36 -21.08 -9.07
CA SER A 120 -17.42 -21.09 -7.60
C SER A 120 -18.69 -21.73 -7.01
N LYS A 121 -19.76 -21.88 -7.80
CA LYS A 121 -21.07 -22.37 -7.29
C LYS A 121 -21.06 -23.82 -6.79
N ALA A 122 -20.08 -24.63 -7.21
CA ALA A 122 -19.93 -26.02 -6.76
C ALA A 122 -18.63 -26.27 -5.95
N ALA A 123 -17.91 -25.21 -5.59
CA ALA A 123 -16.65 -25.32 -4.87
C ALA A 123 -16.89 -25.59 -3.36
N THR A 124 -16.03 -26.42 -2.76
CA THR A 124 -15.97 -26.59 -1.30
C THR A 124 -15.52 -25.28 -0.62
N ASP A 125 -15.78 -25.12 0.68
CA ASP A 125 -15.36 -23.93 1.45
C ASP A 125 -13.87 -23.62 1.24
N THR A 126 -13.01 -24.63 1.35
CA THR A 126 -11.56 -24.50 1.13
C THR A 126 -11.24 -24.05 -0.29
N GLN A 127 -11.88 -24.62 -1.32
CA GLN A 127 -11.64 -24.20 -2.71
C GLN A 127 -12.09 -22.76 -2.96
N GLN A 128 -13.21 -22.33 -2.37
CA GLN A 128 -13.64 -20.94 -2.46
C GLN A 128 -12.65 -19.98 -1.78
N ARG A 129 -12.07 -20.37 -0.64
CA ARG A 129 -11.00 -19.61 0.01
C ARG A 129 -9.74 -19.53 -0.84
N GLU A 130 -9.36 -20.60 -1.54
CA GLU A 130 -8.23 -20.62 -2.47
C GLU A 130 -8.48 -19.70 -3.69
N ILE A 131 -9.70 -19.65 -4.22
CA ILE A 131 -10.09 -18.69 -5.26
C ILE A 131 -9.95 -17.26 -4.73
N ARG A 132 -10.53 -16.98 -3.55
CA ARG A 132 -10.40 -15.68 -2.90
C ARG A 132 -8.96 -15.34 -2.54
N ASN A 133 -8.10 -16.33 -2.32
CA ASN A 133 -6.68 -16.13 -2.05
C ASN A 133 -5.96 -15.52 -3.27
N ALA A 134 -6.24 -16.04 -4.47
CA ALA A 134 -5.71 -15.48 -5.71
C ALA A 134 -6.26 -14.06 -5.97
N GLU A 135 -7.57 -13.87 -5.81
CA GLU A 135 -8.23 -12.56 -5.92
C GLU A 135 -7.63 -11.52 -4.97
N ARG A 136 -7.51 -11.86 -3.69
CA ARG A 136 -6.93 -11.00 -2.66
C ARG A 136 -5.49 -10.64 -2.98
N THR A 137 -4.68 -11.62 -3.35
CA THR A 137 -3.27 -11.39 -3.70
C THR A 137 -3.15 -10.45 -4.91
N TRP A 138 -4.02 -10.60 -5.90
CA TRP A 138 -4.07 -9.70 -7.06
C TRP A 138 -4.46 -8.26 -6.67
N LEU A 139 -5.45 -8.08 -5.79
CA LEU A 139 -5.84 -6.77 -5.28
C LEU A 139 -4.71 -6.12 -4.44
N VAL A 140 -4.00 -6.91 -3.61
CA VAL A 140 -2.86 -6.40 -2.85
C VAL A 140 -1.74 -5.97 -3.79
N LEU A 141 -1.43 -6.75 -4.83
CA LEU A 141 -0.47 -6.37 -5.86
C LEU A 141 -0.88 -5.09 -6.59
N PHE A 142 -2.16 -4.92 -6.93
CA PHE A 142 -2.65 -3.68 -7.53
C PHE A 142 -2.37 -2.47 -6.62
N VAL A 143 -2.68 -2.57 -5.33
CA VAL A 143 -2.38 -1.50 -4.38
C VAL A 143 -0.87 -1.25 -4.30
N TYR A 144 -0.06 -2.30 -4.26
CA TYR A 144 1.38 -2.20 -4.13
C TYR A 144 2.02 -1.55 -5.37
N ASP A 145 1.66 -2.02 -6.57
CA ASP A 145 2.12 -1.50 -7.86
C ASP A 145 1.84 0.01 -7.99
N ARG A 146 0.60 0.43 -7.69
CA ARG A 146 0.21 1.85 -7.71
C ARG A 146 0.94 2.67 -6.65
N SER A 147 1.15 2.10 -5.46
CA SER A 147 1.89 2.77 -4.38
C SER A 147 3.36 2.97 -4.74
N MET A 148 4.00 1.97 -5.33
CA MET A 148 5.38 2.05 -5.81
C MET A 148 5.51 3.06 -6.93
N SER A 149 4.64 2.99 -7.94
CA SER A 149 4.63 3.94 -9.05
C SER A 149 4.51 5.38 -8.57
N LEU A 150 3.61 5.65 -7.61
CA LEU A 150 3.45 6.97 -7.00
C LEU A 150 4.70 7.46 -6.24
N GLN A 151 5.42 6.55 -5.57
CA GLN A 151 6.60 6.90 -4.76
C GLN A 151 7.87 7.08 -5.58
N THR A 152 8.03 6.29 -6.64
CA THR A 152 9.27 6.22 -7.42
C THR A 152 9.17 6.95 -8.76
N GLY A 153 7.97 7.40 -9.16
CA GLY A 153 7.70 7.95 -10.50
C GLY A 153 7.81 6.93 -11.65
N LYS A 154 7.83 5.62 -11.34
CA LYS A 154 8.00 4.56 -12.34
C LYS A 154 6.63 4.12 -12.87
N PRO A 155 6.53 3.55 -14.08
CA PRO A 155 5.25 3.06 -14.58
C PRO A 155 4.72 1.90 -13.71
N TRP A 156 3.40 1.86 -13.57
CA TRP A 156 2.69 0.69 -13.04
C TRP A 156 2.54 -0.40 -14.12
N MET A 157 2.29 -1.63 -13.71
CA MET A 157 2.16 -2.80 -14.58
C MET A 157 0.74 -3.38 -14.64
N ILE A 158 -0.06 -3.20 -13.59
CA ILE A 158 -1.41 -3.78 -13.49
C ILE A 158 -2.44 -2.79 -14.03
N GLU A 159 -3.07 -3.15 -15.15
CA GLU A 159 -4.19 -2.40 -15.71
C GLU A 159 -5.47 -2.53 -14.88
N ARG A 160 -6.36 -1.55 -15.04
CA ARG A 160 -7.71 -1.62 -14.47
C ARG A 160 -8.49 -2.74 -15.16
N SER A 161 -9.33 -3.42 -14.39
CA SER A 161 -10.23 -4.46 -14.89
C SER A 161 -11.59 -4.34 -14.20
N PRO A 162 -12.67 -4.91 -14.79
CA PRO A 162 -13.98 -4.94 -14.14
C PRO A 162 -13.94 -5.53 -12.72
N PHE A 163 -13.06 -6.51 -12.48
CA PHE A 163 -12.84 -7.09 -11.15
C PHE A 163 -12.27 -6.06 -10.16
N ILE A 164 -11.22 -5.32 -10.53
CA ILE A 164 -10.62 -4.29 -9.66
C ILE A 164 -11.61 -3.16 -9.41
N GLU A 165 -12.37 -2.75 -10.43
CA GLU A 165 -13.32 -1.65 -10.32
C GLU A 165 -14.56 -2.00 -9.47
N SER A 166 -14.93 -3.28 -9.44
CA SER A 166 -16.05 -3.81 -8.64
C SER A 166 -15.66 -4.23 -7.22
N VAL A 167 -14.44 -3.91 -6.75
CA VAL A 167 -13.92 -4.32 -5.44
C VAL A 167 -14.86 -3.98 -4.26
N GLN A 168 -15.72 -2.97 -4.39
CA GLN A 168 -16.67 -2.59 -3.33
C GLN A 168 -17.67 -3.68 -2.96
N SER A 169 -18.04 -4.58 -3.89
CA SER A 169 -18.89 -5.73 -3.59
C SER A 169 -18.09 -6.97 -3.17
N TRP A 170 -16.77 -6.97 -3.36
CA TRP A 170 -15.92 -8.12 -3.07
C TRP A 170 -15.72 -8.38 -1.57
N TRP A 171 -15.66 -7.32 -0.75
CA TRP A 171 -15.50 -7.44 0.70
C TRP A 171 -16.80 -7.79 1.44
N THR A 172 -17.95 -7.71 0.77
CA THR A 172 -19.26 -8.12 1.32
C THR A 172 -19.56 -9.62 1.12
N HIS A 173 -18.63 -10.36 0.51
CA HIS A 173 -18.77 -11.80 0.29
C HIS A 173 -18.87 -12.57 1.63
N PRO A 174 -19.65 -13.66 1.74
CA PRO A 174 -19.81 -14.41 2.99
C PRO A 174 -18.49 -14.92 3.62
N GLN A 175 -17.49 -15.21 2.80
CA GLN A 175 -16.15 -15.63 3.24
C GLN A 175 -15.12 -14.48 3.32
N ALA A 176 -15.58 -13.23 3.27
CA ALA A 176 -14.68 -12.10 3.49
C ALA A 176 -14.16 -12.09 4.93
N ILE A 177 -12.94 -11.61 5.10
CA ILE A 177 -12.30 -11.44 6.41
C ILE A 177 -12.23 -9.96 6.78
N GLU A 178 -11.95 -9.66 8.05
CA GLU A 178 -11.87 -8.28 8.55
C GLU A 178 -10.90 -7.40 7.74
N ASN A 179 -9.73 -7.95 7.39
CA ASN A 179 -8.70 -7.27 6.61
C ASN A 179 -9.16 -6.92 5.17
N ASP A 180 -10.17 -7.61 4.61
CA ASP A 180 -10.66 -7.34 3.26
C ASP A 180 -11.25 -5.92 3.14
N ARG A 181 -11.75 -5.34 4.25
CA ARG A 181 -12.24 -3.95 4.30
C ARG A 181 -11.11 -2.95 4.06
N LEU A 182 -9.99 -3.12 4.75
CA LEU A 182 -8.82 -2.26 4.57
C LEU A 182 -8.29 -2.38 3.14
N LEU A 183 -8.15 -3.60 2.63
CA LEU A 183 -7.71 -3.83 1.25
C LEU A 183 -8.62 -3.13 0.24
N CYS A 184 -9.93 -3.30 0.36
CA CYS A 184 -10.91 -2.63 -0.50
C CYS A 184 -10.81 -1.09 -0.39
N SER A 185 -10.56 -0.56 0.82
CA SER A 185 -10.34 0.87 1.01
C SER A 185 -9.12 1.35 0.23
N PHE A 186 -8.02 0.61 0.24
CA PHE A 186 -6.81 0.98 -0.48
C PHE A 186 -6.95 0.84 -2.00
N VAL A 187 -7.61 -0.21 -2.49
CA VAL A 187 -7.90 -0.33 -3.93
C VAL A 187 -8.71 0.87 -4.41
N THR A 188 -9.79 1.24 -3.68
CA THR A 188 -10.61 2.40 -4.03
C THR A 188 -9.84 3.72 -3.93
N LEU A 189 -8.96 3.90 -2.93
CA LEU A 189 -8.10 5.08 -2.84
C LEU A 189 -7.14 5.19 -4.03
N ARG A 190 -6.55 4.07 -4.48
CA ARG A 190 -5.65 4.06 -5.64
C ARG A 190 -6.38 4.31 -6.95
N LEU A 191 -7.62 3.83 -7.10
CA LEU A 191 -8.47 4.18 -8.24
C LEU A 191 -8.78 5.69 -8.26
N LEU A 192 -9.13 6.28 -7.10
CA LEU A 192 -9.35 7.73 -6.99
C LEU A 192 -8.08 8.53 -7.33
N ALA A 193 -6.91 8.06 -6.90
CA ALA A 193 -5.63 8.70 -7.18
C ALA A 193 -5.23 8.63 -8.65
N ALA A 194 -5.58 7.56 -9.36
CA ALA A 194 -5.25 7.41 -10.79
C ALA A 194 -5.94 8.47 -11.65
N GLU A 195 -7.15 8.90 -11.28
CA GLU A 195 -7.86 9.98 -11.98
C GLU A 195 -7.10 11.32 -11.94
N VAL A 196 -6.23 11.53 -10.94
CA VAL A 196 -5.36 12.70 -10.86
C VAL A 196 -4.35 12.71 -12.01
N PHE A 197 -3.73 11.56 -12.32
CA PHE A 197 -2.75 11.45 -13.39
C PHE A 197 -3.38 11.65 -14.77
N ASP A 198 -4.59 11.13 -14.97
CA ASP A 198 -5.34 11.36 -16.21
C ASP A 198 -5.63 12.85 -16.44
N LEU A 199 -5.88 13.61 -15.36
CA LEU A 199 -6.12 15.05 -15.40
C LEU A 199 -4.85 15.90 -15.54
N LEU A 200 -3.69 15.39 -15.09
CA LEU A 200 -2.40 16.09 -15.15
C LEU A 200 -1.57 15.79 -16.41
N ASN A 201 -2.07 14.92 -17.30
CA ASN A 201 -1.36 14.57 -18.53
C ASN A 201 -1.05 15.82 -19.40
N PRO A 202 0.19 15.93 -19.94
CA PRO A 202 0.77 17.18 -20.47
C PRO A 202 0.11 17.76 -21.73
N GLY A 203 -0.95 17.15 -22.26
CA GLY A 203 -1.83 17.77 -23.26
C GLY A 203 -2.83 18.76 -22.66
N SER A 204 -3.01 18.75 -21.33
CA SER A 204 -3.92 19.62 -20.60
C SER A 204 -3.11 20.69 -19.88
N GLN A 205 -3.09 21.92 -20.41
CA GLN A 205 -2.51 23.08 -19.74
C GLN A 205 -3.15 23.24 -18.36
N TYR A 206 -2.37 23.01 -17.30
CA TYR A 206 -2.70 23.27 -15.89
C TYR A 206 -4.00 22.57 -15.41
N ALA A 207 -3.88 21.57 -14.54
CA ALA A 207 -5.07 21.07 -13.84
C ALA A 207 -5.72 22.23 -13.08
N ALA A 208 -6.90 22.63 -13.55
CA ALA A 208 -7.62 23.74 -12.94
C ALA A 208 -7.86 23.47 -11.44
N PRO A 209 -7.92 24.50 -10.59
CA PRO A 209 -8.17 24.35 -9.13
C PRO A 209 -9.47 23.59 -8.80
N ARG A 210 -10.46 23.62 -9.71
CA ARG A 210 -11.77 22.98 -9.55
C ARG A 210 -11.68 21.44 -9.50
N PRO A 211 -11.04 20.74 -10.47
CA PRO A 211 -10.77 19.30 -10.39
C PRO A 211 -10.12 18.83 -9.09
N LEU A 212 -9.09 19.55 -8.60
CA LEU A 212 -8.38 19.18 -7.37
C LEU A 212 -9.29 19.27 -6.13
N SER A 213 -10.12 20.30 -6.06
CA SER A 213 -11.10 20.44 -4.97
C SER A 213 -12.13 19.32 -4.94
N MET A 214 -12.59 18.85 -6.10
CA MET A 214 -13.54 17.74 -6.19
C MET A 214 -12.88 16.42 -5.73
N LEU A 215 -11.63 16.20 -6.10
CA LEU A 215 -10.87 15.01 -5.68
C LEU A 215 -10.60 15.03 -4.18
N GLN A 216 -10.26 16.18 -3.61
CA GLN A 216 -10.14 16.35 -2.16
C GLN A 216 -11.42 15.95 -1.42
N THR A 217 -12.58 16.45 -1.87
CA THR A 217 -13.87 16.08 -1.26
C THR A 217 -14.16 14.58 -1.41
N ARG A 218 -13.70 13.94 -2.49
CA ARG A 218 -13.85 12.48 -2.66
C ARG A 218 -12.94 11.69 -1.73
N ILE A 219 -11.72 12.16 -1.45
CA ILE A 219 -10.82 11.57 -0.45
C ILE A 219 -11.45 11.68 0.95
N GLU A 220 -12.03 12.84 1.29
CA GLU A 220 -12.72 13.05 2.58
C GLU A 220 -13.92 12.10 2.75
N ARG A 221 -14.75 11.97 1.70
CA ARG A 221 -15.87 11.01 1.70
C ARG A 221 -15.40 9.56 1.77
N TRP A 222 -14.32 9.24 1.06
CA TRP A 222 -13.68 7.92 1.13
C TRP A 222 -13.25 7.61 2.56
N GLN A 223 -12.58 8.55 3.23
CA GLN A 223 -12.12 8.36 4.61
C GLN A 223 -13.31 8.18 5.56
N ALA A 224 -14.34 9.02 5.46
CA ALA A 224 -15.53 8.91 6.30
C ALA A 224 -16.21 7.54 6.15
N LYS A 225 -16.48 7.11 4.91
CA LYS A 225 -17.09 5.81 4.59
C LYS A 225 -16.31 4.64 5.22
N TRP A 226 -14.99 4.62 5.05
CA TRP A 226 -14.21 3.47 5.51
C TRP A 226 -13.96 3.46 7.02
N LEU A 227 -13.97 4.63 7.68
CA LEU A 227 -13.94 4.71 9.13
C LEU A 227 -15.25 4.24 9.79
N GLU A 228 -16.41 4.38 9.12
CA GLU A 228 -17.69 3.88 9.64
C GLU A 228 -17.74 2.34 9.75
N VAL A 229 -17.01 1.64 8.87
CA VAL A 229 -17.03 0.17 8.79
C VAL A 229 -15.76 -0.49 9.38
N THR A 230 -14.91 0.30 10.02
CA THR A 230 -13.63 -0.14 10.58
C THR A 230 -13.61 0.09 12.09
N ASP A 231 -13.03 -0.86 12.82
CA ASP A 231 -12.89 -0.75 14.27
C ASP A 231 -12.00 0.44 14.64
N ALA A 232 -12.54 1.33 15.49
CA ALA A 232 -11.93 2.64 15.77
C ALA A 232 -10.51 2.57 16.37
N VAL A 233 -10.20 1.48 17.10
CA VAL A 233 -8.93 1.27 17.82
C VAL A 233 -7.97 0.34 17.05
N SER A 234 -8.34 -0.07 15.84
CA SER A 234 -7.51 -0.96 15.02
C SER A 234 -6.41 -0.22 14.26
N CYS A 235 -5.38 -0.95 13.81
CA CYS A 235 -4.40 -0.40 12.87
C CYS A 235 -5.05 0.04 11.55
N HIS A 236 -6.22 -0.51 11.17
CA HIS A 236 -6.93 -0.12 9.95
C HIS A 236 -7.47 1.32 10.06
N SER A 237 -8.00 1.73 11.21
CA SER A 237 -8.44 3.12 11.47
C SER A 237 -7.28 4.10 11.30
N PHE A 238 -6.13 3.76 11.86
CA PHE A 238 -4.88 4.50 11.67
C PHE A 238 -4.49 4.59 10.19
N LEU A 239 -4.44 3.45 9.49
CA LEU A 239 -4.02 3.36 8.10
C LEU A 239 -4.94 4.15 7.16
N ILE A 240 -6.26 4.07 7.35
CA ILE A 240 -7.24 4.84 6.55
C ILE A 240 -7.00 6.34 6.71
N ARG A 241 -6.84 6.84 7.94
CA ARG A 241 -6.58 8.27 8.20
C ARG A 241 -5.22 8.71 7.66
N PHE A 242 -4.19 7.89 7.89
CA PHE A 242 -2.82 8.20 7.48
C PHE A 242 -2.68 8.26 5.96
N TYR A 243 -3.17 7.25 5.25
CA TYR A 243 -3.10 7.21 3.79
C TYR A 243 -4.07 8.21 3.12
N GLY A 244 -5.22 8.51 3.74
CA GLY A 244 -6.11 9.58 3.30
C GLY A 244 -5.41 10.94 3.33
N ALA A 245 -4.82 11.30 4.48
CA ALA A 245 -4.04 12.53 4.63
C ALA A 245 -2.83 12.56 3.68
N HIS A 246 -2.09 11.46 3.56
CA HIS A 246 -0.97 11.39 2.62
C HIS A 246 -1.43 11.59 1.17
N GLN A 247 -2.56 11.00 0.76
CA GLN A 247 -3.07 11.16 -0.59
C GLN A 247 -3.49 12.62 -0.87
N SER A 248 -4.12 13.29 0.09
CA SER A 248 -4.42 14.73 0.02
C SER A 248 -3.14 15.57 -0.09
N LEU A 249 -2.11 15.24 0.70
CA LEU A 249 -0.83 15.94 0.64
C LEU A 249 -0.17 15.79 -0.74
N GLN A 250 -0.17 14.59 -1.32
CA GLN A 250 0.37 14.34 -2.66
C GLN A 250 -0.42 15.08 -3.74
N LEU A 251 -1.75 15.10 -3.64
CA LEU A 251 -2.64 15.79 -4.58
C LEU A 251 -2.30 17.29 -4.71
N PHE A 252 -1.92 17.94 -3.62
CA PHE A 252 -1.59 19.36 -3.58
C PHE A 252 -0.09 19.66 -3.60
N SER A 253 0.78 18.65 -3.74
CA SER A 253 2.24 18.84 -3.72
C SER A 253 2.76 19.73 -4.85
N ILE A 254 2.30 19.53 -6.09
CA ILE A 254 2.69 20.36 -7.25
C ILE A 254 2.16 21.80 -7.11
N PRO A 255 0.84 22.04 -6.89
CA PRO A 255 0.33 23.40 -6.68
C PRO A 255 0.97 24.11 -5.48
N LEU A 256 1.35 23.37 -4.43
CA LEU A 256 2.08 23.90 -3.28
C LEU A 256 3.47 24.42 -3.71
N GLN A 257 4.23 23.63 -4.48
CA GLN A 257 5.54 24.05 -4.98
C GLN A 257 5.44 25.32 -5.84
N GLU A 258 4.41 25.42 -6.69
CA GLU A 258 4.15 26.63 -7.47
C GLU A 258 3.82 27.84 -6.58
N THR A 259 3.01 27.62 -5.53
CA THR A 259 2.66 28.67 -4.56
C THR A 259 3.89 29.16 -3.80
N LEU A 260 4.78 28.26 -3.40
CA LEU A 260 6.01 28.58 -2.67
C LEU A 260 7.07 29.29 -3.53
N LYS A 261 7.05 29.09 -4.85
CA LYS A 261 7.96 29.78 -5.79
C LYS A 261 7.56 31.24 -6.06
N LYS A 262 6.34 31.64 -5.74
CA LYS A 262 5.88 33.02 -5.96
C LYS A 262 6.52 33.96 -4.92
N THR A 263 7.29 34.92 -5.39
CA THR A 263 7.97 35.95 -4.58
C THR A 263 7.06 37.09 -4.14
N THR A 264 5.90 37.27 -4.79
CA THR A 264 4.89 38.27 -4.45
C THR A 264 3.54 37.60 -4.16
N PHE A 265 3.07 37.70 -2.92
CA PHE A 265 1.73 37.29 -2.53
C PHE A 265 0.74 38.42 -2.83
N ASP A 266 0.22 38.48 -4.06
CA ASP A 266 -0.91 39.35 -4.39
C ASP A 266 -2.22 38.81 -3.77
N GLU A 267 -3.24 39.67 -3.64
CA GLU A 267 -4.58 39.34 -3.10
C GLU A 267 -5.30 38.19 -3.84
N THR A 268 -4.79 37.75 -5.00
CA THR A 268 -5.34 36.63 -5.80
C THR A 268 -4.66 35.27 -5.54
N CYS A 269 -3.73 35.18 -4.59
CA CYS A 269 -3.01 33.94 -4.32
C CYS A 269 -3.92 32.87 -3.68
N ASP A 270 -4.16 31.76 -4.39
CA ASP A 270 -4.91 30.62 -3.84
C ASP A 270 -4.08 29.93 -2.74
N LEU A 271 -4.45 30.17 -1.48
CA LEU A 271 -3.82 29.57 -0.31
C LEU A 271 -4.34 28.15 0.00
N LYS A 272 -5.28 27.63 -0.78
CA LYS A 272 -5.83 26.29 -0.55
C LYS A 272 -4.78 25.17 -0.61
N PRO A 273 -3.87 25.12 -1.59
CA PRO A 273 -2.81 24.10 -1.62
C PRO A 273 -1.94 24.13 -0.36
N PHE A 274 -1.63 25.33 0.14
CA PHE A 274 -0.90 25.52 1.38
C PHE A 274 -1.64 24.93 2.57
N TRP A 275 -2.89 25.34 2.79
CA TRP A 275 -3.66 24.91 3.96
C TRP A 275 -3.97 23.42 3.94
N VAL A 276 -4.33 22.85 2.79
CA VAL A 276 -4.61 21.41 2.68
C VAL A 276 -3.34 20.61 2.94
N SER A 277 -2.20 21.02 2.38
CA SER A 277 -0.91 20.34 2.60
C SER A 277 -0.48 20.43 4.07
N TYR A 278 -0.58 21.61 4.67
CA TYR A 278 -0.26 21.84 6.09
C TYR A 278 -1.12 20.97 7.01
N GLN A 279 -2.45 20.97 6.83
CA GLN A 279 -3.37 20.17 7.65
C GLN A 279 -3.15 18.67 7.46
N SER A 280 -2.89 18.23 6.23
CA SER A 280 -2.61 16.82 5.92
C SER A 280 -1.31 16.35 6.60
N ALA A 281 -0.22 17.11 6.46
CA ALA A 281 1.05 16.81 7.09
C ALA A 281 0.93 16.82 8.63
N MET A 282 0.22 17.79 9.20
CA MET A 282 -0.02 17.86 10.64
C MET A 282 -0.85 16.67 11.13
N THR A 283 -1.87 16.26 10.38
CA THR A 283 -2.69 15.09 10.69
C THR A 283 -1.83 13.84 10.74
N MET A 284 -0.96 13.62 9.74
CA MET A 284 -0.06 12.46 9.72
C MET A 284 0.87 12.43 10.94
N LEU A 285 1.47 13.56 11.32
CA LEU A 285 2.35 13.62 12.49
C LEU A 285 1.62 13.43 13.81
N ARG A 286 0.38 13.92 13.95
CA ARG A 286 -0.44 13.74 15.16
C ARG A 286 -0.89 12.29 15.35
N LEU A 287 -1.11 11.55 14.26
CA LEU A 287 -1.47 10.13 14.33
C LEU A 287 -0.32 9.25 14.84
N MET A 288 0.94 9.66 14.67
CA MET A 288 2.10 8.85 15.11
C MET A 288 2.09 8.54 16.62
N PRO A 289 2.01 9.53 17.54
CA PRO A 289 2.01 9.25 18.98
C PRO A 289 0.76 8.49 19.43
N GLU A 290 -0.40 8.74 18.82
CA GLU A 290 -1.67 8.06 19.13
C GLU A 290 -1.58 6.53 18.92
N TYR A 291 -0.76 6.09 17.95
CA TYR A 291 -0.58 4.68 17.59
C TYR A 291 0.86 4.21 17.82
N SER A 292 1.57 4.80 18.77
CA SER A 292 3.01 4.52 19.02
C SER A 292 3.35 3.04 19.21
N SER A 293 2.46 2.25 19.81
CA SER A 293 2.64 0.80 19.99
C SER A 293 2.73 0.01 18.68
N PHE A 294 2.18 0.57 17.60
CA PHE A 294 2.05 -0.04 16.28
C PHE A 294 3.18 0.38 15.33
N LEU A 295 3.83 1.51 15.58
CA LEU A 295 4.79 2.11 14.63
C LEU A 295 5.98 1.21 14.32
N ARG A 296 6.48 0.44 15.30
CA ARG A 296 7.62 -0.48 15.08
C ARG A 296 7.30 -1.65 14.15
N LEU A 297 6.01 -1.91 13.92
CA LEU A 297 5.51 -3.01 13.10
C LEU A 297 5.11 -2.55 11.69
N CYS A 298 4.97 -1.23 11.53
CA CYS A 298 4.65 -0.61 10.25
C CYS A 298 5.74 -0.88 9.21
N GLN A 299 5.32 -0.77 7.95
CA GLN A 299 6.23 -0.81 6.81
C GLN A 299 7.07 0.46 6.74
N ASP A 300 8.27 0.36 6.15
CA ASP A 300 9.19 1.48 5.92
C ASP A 300 8.51 2.68 5.22
N SER A 301 7.56 2.42 4.33
CA SER A 301 6.81 3.44 3.60
C SER A 301 6.11 4.45 4.53
N ILE A 302 5.58 4.00 5.67
CA ILE A 302 4.92 4.86 6.65
C ILE A 302 5.94 5.82 7.29
N HIS A 303 7.15 5.33 7.59
CA HIS A 303 8.22 6.16 8.14
C HIS A 303 8.70 7.19 7.12
N VAL A 304 8.87 6.80 5.85
CA VAL A 304 9.24 7.72 4.76
C VAL A 304 8.18 8.82 4.56
N MET A 305 6.89 8.45 4.51
CA MET A 305 5.79 9.41 4.37
C MET A 305 5.68 10.36 5.58
N THR A 306 5.98 9.87 6.78
CA THR A 306 6.03 10.67 8.01
C THR A 306 7.19 11.67 7.97
N ALA A 307 8.39 11.22 7.57
CA ALA A 307 9.54 12.08 7.40
C ALA A 307 9.29 13.18 6.36
N TYR A 308 8.69 12.82 5.22
CA TYR A 308 8.26 13.78 4.20
C TYR A 308 7.33 14.87 4.76
N SER A 309 6.33 14.46 5.55
CA SER A 309 5.38 15.39 6.19
C SER A 309 6.08 16.34 7.17
N ALA A 310 7.03 15.83 7.97
CA ALA A 310 7.81 16.65 8.89
C ALA A 310 8.69 17.68 8.16
N VAL A 311 9.41 17.25 7.12
CA VAL A 311 10.27 18.14 6.32
C VAL A 311 9.44 19.23 5.65
N LEU A 312 8.26 18.91 5.12
CA LEU A 312 7.37 19.89 4.51
C LEU A 312 6.96 21.00 5.51
N LEU A 313 6.60 20.64 6.75
CA LEU A 313 6.24 21.61 7.77
C LEU A 313 7.42 22.47 8.22
N ILE A 314 8.63 21.91 8.25
CA ILE A 314 9.85 22.69 8.56
C ILE A 314 10.10 23.72 7.45
N LYS A 315 10.03 23.31 6.18
CA LYS A 315 10.23 24.21 5.02
C LYS A 315 9.21 25.34 4.98
N VAL A 316 7.96 25.08 5.37
CA VAL A 316 6.91 26.10 5.48
C VAL A 316 7.22 27.13 6.57
N ARG A 317 7.95 26.76 7.62
CA ARG A 317 8.18 27.60 8.81
C ARG A 317 9.50 28.37 8.76
N VAL A 318 10.47 27.90 7.97
CA VAL A 318 11.80 28.51 7.82
C VAL A 318 12.01 28.90 6.35
N PRO A 319 11.68 30.14 5.95
CA PRO A 319 11.92 30.64 4.61
C PRO A 319 13.38 31.09 4.49
N ASP A 320 14.33 30.15 4.41
CA ASP A 320 15.72 30.46 4.08
C ASP A 320 16.03 30.05 2.64
N GLU A 321 16.56 30.99 1.85
CA GLU A 321 16.90 30.82 0.43
C GLU A 321 17.93 29.70 0.17
N ALA A 322 18.68 29.28 1.20
CA ALA A 322 19.77 28.31 1.10
C ALA A 322 19.33 26.82 0.97
N PHE A 323 18.05 26.49 1.19
CA PHE A 323 17.55 25.10 1.12
C PHE A 323 16.73 24.77 -0.14
N LEU A 324 16.59 25.71 -1.08
CA LEU A 324 15.83 25.56 -2.32
C LEU A 324 16.48 24.63 -3.36
N GLY A 325 17.70 24.14 -3.12
CA GLY A 325 18.43 23.25 -4.04
C GLY A 325 18.07 21.76 -3.98
N PHE A 326 17.26 21.31 -3.01
CA PHE A 326 16.71 19.97 -3.06
C PHE A 326 15.40 20.01 -3.85
N GLU A 327 15.48 19.68 -5.15
CA GLU A 327 14.34 19.15 -5.88
C GLU A 327 13.67 18.11 -4.98
N ILE A 328 12.46 18.43 -4.51
CA ILE A 328 11.59 17.42 -3.91
C ILE A 328 11.08 16.60 -5.09
N MET A 329 11.97 15.80 -5.67
CA MET A 329 11.53 14.57 -6.29
C MET A 329 11.05 13.71 -5.12
N CYS A 330 9.73 13.57 -4.99
CA CYS A 330 9.16 12.33 -4.49
C CYS A 330 9.56 11.19 -5.45
N GLN A 331 10.85 10.84 -5.46
CA GLN A 331 11.40 9.69 -6.15
C GLN A 331 12.41 9.04 -5.20
N PHE A 332 11.91 8.16 -4.36
CA PHE A 332 12.70 7.05 -3.84
C PHE A 332 12.09 5.77 -4.37
#